data_AF-A0A3M1XDU4-F1
#
_entry.id   AF-A0A3M1XDU4-F1
#
_cell.length_a   1.000
_cell.length_b   1.000
_cell.length_c   1.000
_cell.angle_alpha   90.00
_cell.angle_beta   90.00
_cell.angle_gamma   90.00
#
_symmetry.space_group_name_H-M   'P 1'
#
loop_
_entity.id
_entity.type
_entity.pdbx_description
1 polymer ?
#
loop_
_entity_poly.entity_id
_entity_poly.type
_entity_poly.pdbx_seq_one_letter_code
_entity_poly.pdbx_strand_id
1 'polypeptide(L)'
;MPKKPLLAVVAGLVLVAMGFLYFYQPGPSRQQIRKLNQGDAKPYEPPFVKEGELTFIDQDTQAPIQKIDIEIVETEAAITQGLMYRRSMAETQGMPFIFDRMEPRSFWMK
;
A
#
# COMPACT_ATOMS: atom_id res chain seq x y z
N MET A 1 58.81 -45.52 -20.02
CA MET A 1 58.98 -44.18 -19.43
C MET A 1 57.60 -43.55 -19.21
N PRO A 2 57.06 -43.46 -17.98
CA PRO A 2 55.71 -42.94 -17.78
C PRO A 2 55.71 -41.40 -17.67
N LYS A 3 55.29 -40.71 -18.73
CA LYS A 3 54.94 -39.27 -18.70
C LYS A 3 53.52 -39.11 -18.14
N LYS A 4 53.34 -39.19 -16.82
CA LYS A 4 52.03 -38.99 -16.16
C LYS A 4 51.97 -38.02 -14.95
N PRO A 5 53.00 -37.21 -14.58
CA PRO A 5 52.84 -36.28 -13.47
C PRO A 5 52.13 -34.99 -13.87
N LEU A 6 52.23 -34.56 -15.15
CA LEU A 6 51.73 -33.26 -15.61
C LEU A 6 50.19 -33.18 -15.58
N LEU A 7 49.51 -34.26 -15.98
CA LEU A 7 48.04 -34.29 -16.06
C LEU A 7 47.39 -34.21 -14.67
N ALA A 8 48.03 -34.83 -13.66
CA ALA A 8 47.57 -34.80 -12.27
C ALA A 8 47.71 -33.41 -11.63
N VAL A 9 48.78 -32.69 -11.96
CA VAL A 9 49.01 -31.32 -11.47
C VAL A 9 48.00 -30.34 -12.09
N VAL A 10 47.71 -30.48 -13.38
CA VAL A 10 46.70 -29.63 -14.06
C VAL A 10 45.30 -29.90 -13.50
N ALA A 11 44.94 -31.17 -13.28
CA ALA A 11 43.66 -31.52 -12.65
C ALA A 11 43.52 -30.95 -11.23
N GLY A 12 44.60 -30.98 -10.43
CA GLY A 12 44.62 -30.39 -9.10
C GLY A 12 44.42 -28.87 -9.11
N LEU A 13 45.08 -28.15 -10.02
CA LEU A 13 44.92 -26.70 -10.17
C LEU A 13 43.51 -26.31 -10.62
N VAL A 14 42.89 -27.09 -11.50
CA VAL A 14 41.50 -26.87 -11.93
C VAL A 14 40.53 -27.03 -10.76
N LEU A 15 40.71 -28.03 -9.91
CA LEU A 15 39.86 -28.24 -8.74
C LEU A 15 40.00 -27.13 -7.70
N VAL A 16 41.23 -26.63 -7.48
CA VAL A 16 41.48 -25.48 -6.60
C VAL A 16 40.85 -24.21 -7.17
N ALA A 17 40.97 -23.98 -8.48
CA ALA A 17 40.34 -22.84 -9.14
C ALA A 17 38.80 -22.93 -9.12
N MET A 18 38.23 -24.12 -9.32
CA MET A 18 36.78 -24.35 -9.19
C MET A 18 36.30 -24.11 -7.76
N GLY A 19 37.03 -24.62 -6.76
CA GLY A 19 36.72 -24.39 -5.35
C GLY A 19 36.79 -22.91 -4.98
N PHE A 20 37.80 -22.20 -5.48
CA PHE A 20 37.95 -20.76 -5.28
C PHE A 20 36.83 -19.97 -5.96
N LEU A 21 36.43 -20.33 -7.19
CA LEU A 21 35.29 -19.71 -7.89
C LEU A 21 33.96 -19.95 -7.17
N TYR A 22 33.76 -21.14 -6.59
CA TYR A 22 32.59 -21.44 -5.76
C TYR A 22 32.57 -20.62 -4.47
N PHE A 23 33.75 -20.36 -3.89
CA PHE A 23 33.88 -19.61 -2.63
C PHE A 23 33.83 -18.08 -2.84
N TYR A 24 34.27 -17.59 -4.01
CA TYR A 24 34.29 -16.17 -4.37
C TYR A 24 33.06 -15.74 -5.19
N GLN A 25 31.86 -16.17 -4.80
CA GLN A 25 30.65 -15.53 -5.30
C GLN A 25 30.51 -14.15 -4.64
N PRO A 26 30.59 -13.03 -5.38
CA PRO A 26 30.41 -11.70 -4.79
C PRO A 26 28.99 -11.61 -4.23
N GLY A 27 28.89 -11.28 -2.93
CA GLY A 27 27.62 -11.06 -2.27
C GLY A 27 26.79 -9.98 -2.97
N PRO A 28 25.44 -10.02 -2.82
CA PRO A 28 24.56 -9.10 -3.51
C PRO A 28 24.98 -7.65 -3.25
N SER A 29 25.11 -6.88 -4.34
CA SER A 29 25.62 -5.51 -4.26
C SER A 29 24.74 -4.64 -3.34
N ARG A 30 25.37 -3.71 -2.61
CA ARG A 30 24.68 -2.78 -1.69
C ARG A 30 23.57 -1.97 -2.39
N GLN A 31 23.68 -1.78 -3.70
CA GLN A 31 22.65 -1.14 -4.52
C GLN A 31 21.42 -2.02 -4.72
N GLN A 32 21.60 -3.34 -4.89
CA GLN A 32 20.50 -4.29 -5.02
C GLN A 32 19.70 -4.42 -3.72
N ILE A 33 20.40 -4.40 -2.57
CA ILE A 33 19.76 -4.38 -1.24
C ILE A 33 18.97 -3.06 -1.03
N ARG A 34 19.49 -1.92 -1.51
CA ARG A 34 18.77 -0.63 -1.45
C ARG A 34 17.53 -0.61 -2.33
N LYS A 35 17.55 -1.22 -3.52
CA LYS A 35 16.38 -1.35 -4.39
C LYS A 35 15.30 -2.27 -3.82
N LEU A 36 15.67 -3.34 -3.10
CA LEU A 36 14.70 -4.20 -2.39
C LEU A 36 14.06 -3.48 -1.18
N ASN A 37 14.83 -2.61 -0.51
CA ASN A 37 14.37 -1.86 0.67
C ASN A 37 13.69 -0.53 0.34
N GLN A 38 13.79 -0.04 -0.89
CA GLN A 38 12.95 1.02 -1.45
C GLN A 38 11.63 0.42 -1.94
N GLY A 39 10.88 -0.16 -1.00
CA GLY A 39 9.45 -0.30 -1.17
C GLY A 39 8.84 1.08 -0.98
N ASP A 40 8.73 1.87 -2.04
CA ASP A 40 7.80 3.01 -2.12
C ASP A 40 6.36 2.47 -2.14
N ALA A 41 6.01 1.63 -1.17
CA ALA A 41 4.65 1.16 -0.97
C ALA A 41 3.85 2.39 -0.58
N LYS A 42 3.17 2.99 -1.55
CA LYS A 42 2.19 4.04 -1.29
C LYS A 42 1.24 3.48 -0.22
N PRO A 43 1.03 4.20 0.91
CA PRO A 43 0.03 3.80 1.88
C PRO A 43 -1.29 3.53 1.16
N TYR A 44 -1.92 2.41 1.47
CA TYR A 44 -3.21 2.05 0.91
C TYR A 44 -4.22 3.17 1.21
N GLU A 45 -4.92 3.60 0.16
CA GLU A 45 -5.95 4.63 0.24
C GLU A 45 -7.31 3.96 -0.10
N PRO A 46 -8.26 3.90 0.86
CA PRO A 46 -9.58 3.34 0.60
C PRO A 46 -10.33 4.12 -0.50
N PRO A 47 -10.79 3.44 -1.58
CA PRO A 47 -11.57 4.10 -2.62
C PRO A 47 -12.92 4.56 -2.08
N PHE A 48 -13.48 5.61 -2.68
CA PHE A 48 -14.86 6.04 -2.40
C PHE A 48 -15.87 5.06 -2.99
N VAL A 49 -16.86 4.69 -2.18
CA VAL A 49 -17.96 3.82 -2.60
C VAL A 49 -19.23 4.65 -2.62
N LYS A 50 -19.80 4.86 -3.81
CA LYS A 50 -21.07 5.54 -3.96
C LYS A 50 -22.20 4.60 -3.57
N GLU A 51 -22.85 4.89 -2.46
CA GLU A 51 -23.98 4.12 -1.92
C GLU A 51 -25.31 4.85 -2.07
N GLY A 52 -25.25 6.16 -2.32
CA GLY A 52 -26.44 6.95 -2.57
C GLY A 52 -26.13 8.33 -3.13
N GLU A 53 -27.16 9.15 -3.19
CA GLU A 53 -27.09 10.54 -3.58
C GLU A 53 -27.88 11.38 -2.57
N LEU A 54 -27.31 12.51 -2.16
CA LEU A 54 -27.94 13.47 -1.27
C LEU A 54 -28.11 14.79 -2.00
N THR A 55 -29.30 15.37 -1.93
CA THR A 55 -29.58 16.69 -2.51
C THR A 55 -29.86 17.68 -1.40
N PHE A 56 -29.07 18.75 -1.35
CA PHE A 56 -29.37 19.92 -0.54
C PHE A 56 -30.46 20.73 -1.25
N ILE A 57 -31.52 21.03 -0.53
CA ILE A 57 -32.66 21.80 -1.03
C ILE A 57 -32.77 23.12 -0.29
N ASP A 58 -33.18 24.15 -1.00
CA ASP A 58 -33.51 25.45 -0.44
C ASP A 58 -34.79 25.34 0.39
N GLN A 59 -34.77 25.86 1.61
CA GLN A 59 -35.88 25.68 2.54
C GLN A 59 -37.16 26.40 2.06
N ASP A 60 -37.01 27.58 1.47
CA ASP A 60 -38.13 28.45 1.10
C ASP A 60 -38.72 28.07 -0.26
N THR A 61 -37.86 27.85 -1.25
CA THR A 61 -38.24 27.57 -2.64
C THR A 61 -38.36 26.08 -2.97
N GLN A 62 -37.84 25.20 -2.10
CA GLN A 62 -37.70 23.75 -2.33
C GLN A 62 -36.86 23.42 -3.58
N ALA A 63 -36.11 24.39 -4.11
CA ALA A 63 -35.25 24.19 -5.26
C ALA A 63 -33.97 23.43 -4.89
N PRO A 64 -33.44 22.55 -5.76
CA PRO A 64 -32.17 21.88 -5.51
C PRO A 64 -31.01 22.88 -5.54
N ILE A 65 -30.23 22.92 -4.47
CA ILE A 65 -29.02 23.75 -4.34
C ILE A 65 -27.80 22.99 -4.87
N GLN A 66 -27.60 21.76 -4.39
CA GLN A 66 -26.44 20.95 -4.75
C GLN A 66 -26.76 19.47 -4.56
N LYS A 67 -26.21 18.63 -5.43
CA LYS A 67 -26.27 17.17 -5.30
C LYS A 67 -24.87 16.63 -5.02
N ILE A 68 -24.77 15.69 -4.08
CA ILE A 68 -23.54 14.99 -3.75
C ILE A 68 -23.75 13.48 -3.79
N ASP A 69 -22.69 12.75 -4.10
CA ASP A 69 -22.63 11.30 -3.92
C ASP A 69 -22.28 10.99 -2.46
N ILE A 70 -22.90 9.97 -1.87
CA ILE A 70 -22.67 9.63 -0.46
C ILE A 70 -22.19 8.20 -0.23
N GLU A 71 -21.33 8.03 0.77
CA GLU A 71 -20.88 6.76 1.37
C GLU A 71 -21.42 6.74 2.81
N ILE A 72 -22.31 5.79 3.13
CA ILE A 72 -23.06 5.75 4.39
C ILE A 72 -22.24 5.04 5.47
N VAL A 73 -22.12 5.69 6.62
CA VAL A 73 -21.41 5.15 7.78
C VAL A 73 -22.40 4.77 8.88
N GLU A 74 -22.65 3.47 9.03
CA GLU A 74 -23.63 2.92 9.99
C GLU A 74 -23.05 1.91 11.00
N THR A 75 -21.87 1.34 10.73
CA THR A 75 -21.26 0.34 11.63
C THR A 75 -20.20 0.97 12.53
N GLU A 76 -20.02 0.45 13.74
CA GLU A 76 -18.96 0.89 14.67
C GLU A 76 -17.56 0.90 14.03
N ALA A 77 -17.27 -0.11 13.19
CA ALA A 77 -16.02 -0.19 12.46
C ALA A 77 -15.87 0.95 11.44
N ALA A 78 -16.92 1.24 10.67
CA ALA A 78 -16.93 2.33 9.71
C ALA A 78 -16.91 3.70 10.39
N ILE A 79 -17.57 3.86 11.53
CA ILE A 79 -17.53 5.09 12.34
C ILE A 79 -16.10 5.36 12.82
N THR A 80 -15.45 4.32 13.36
CA THR A 80 -14.07 4.43 13.86
C THR A 80 -13.09 4.72 12.73
N GLN A 81 -13.30 4.13 11.56
CA GLN A 81 -12.47 4.36 10.37
C GLN A 81 -12.68 5.78 9.81
N GLY A 82 -13.93 6.22 9.64
CA GLY A 82 -14.28 7.48 9.01
C GLY A 82 -13.50 7.72 7.72
N LEU A 83 -12.90 8.91 7.59
CA LEU A 83 -12.06 9.30 6.45
C LEU A 83 -10.58 8.93 6.62
N MET A 84 -10.20 8.06 7.57
CA MET A 84 -8.80 7.68 7.76
C MET A 84 -8.18 7.12 6.48
N TYR A 85 -6.93 7.52 6.23
CA TYR A 85 -6.11 7.16 5.07
C TYR A 85 -6.53 7.74 3.71
N ARG A 86 -7.71 8.36 3.61
CA ARG A 86 -8.13 9.06 2.39
C ARG A 86 -7.44 10.43 2.32
N ARG A 87 -6.68 10.66 1.26
CA ARG A 87 -5.90 11.89 1.04
C ARG A 87 -6.74 12.99 0.39
N SER A 88 -7.75 12.59 -0.37
CA SER A 88 -8.64 13.51 -1.08
C SER A 88 -10.02 12.92 -1.31
N MET A 89 -11.01 13.79 -1.46
CA MET A 89 -12.39 13.48 -1.83
C MET A 89 -12.88 14.59 -2.76
N ALA A 90 -13.77 14.27 -3.71
CA ALA A 90 -14.35 15.30 -4.57
C ALA A 90 -15.27 16.22 -3.76
N GLU A 91 -15.39 17.49 -4.15
CA GLU A 91 -16.30 18.45 -3.50
C GLU A 91 -17.78 18.01 -3.56
N THR A 92 -18.12 17.17 -4.53
CA THR A 92 -19.45 16.59 -4.72
C THR A 92 -19.60 15.20 -4.07
N GLN A 93 -18.77 14.87 -3.08
CA GLN A 93 -18.84 13.63 -2.32
C GLN A 93 -18.98 13.91 -0.82
N GLY A 94 -19.66 13.02 -0.10
CA GLY A 94 -19.83 13.12 1.34
C GLY A 94 -19.93 11.76 2.03
N MET A 95 -19.77 11.78 3.35
CA MET A 95 -19.81 10.59 4.19
C MET A 95 -20.71 10.83 5.40
N PRO A 96 -22.05 10.70 5.26
CA PRO A 96 -22.98 10.86 6.37
C PRO A 96 -22.83 9.72 7.38
N PHE A 97 -22.70 10.09 8.65
CA PHE A 97 -22.69 9.15 9.78
C PHE A 97 -24.11 9.02 10.34
N ILE A 98 -24.64 7.81 10.31
CA ILE A 98 -25.98 7.48 10.80
C ILE A 98 -25.86 6.90 12.19
N PHE A 99 -26.60 7.48 13.14
CA PHE A 99 -26.61 7.05 14.52
C PHE A 99 -28.05 6.83 15.00
N ASP A 100 -28.28 5.73 15.70
CA ASP A 100 -29.61 5.36 16.19
C ASP A 100 -30.15 6.28 17.30
N ARG A 101 -29.26 7.00 17.99
CA ARG A 101 -29.60 7.84 19.14
C ARG A 101 -29.02 9.24 19.01
N MET A 102 -29.86 10.23 19.31
CA MET A 102 -29.46 11.62 19.46
C MET A 102 -28.77 11.80 20.82
N GLU A 103 -27.46 11.89 20.79
CA GLU A 103 -26.62 12.15 21.96
C GLU A 103 -25.36 12.93 21.52
N PRO A 104 -24.71 13.66 22.44
CA PRO A 104 -23.44 14.30 22.14
C PRO A 104 -22.40 13.28 21.68
N ARG A 105 -21.75 13.54 20.54
CA ARG A 105 -20.68 12.69 19.97
C ARG A 105 -19.43 13.51 19.73
N SER A 106 -18.28 12.87 19.91
CA SER A 106 -16.97 13.47 19.65
C SER A 106 -16.34 12.77 18.46
N PHE A 107 -15.77 13.56 17.55
CA PHE A 107 -15.01 13.07 16.40
C PHE A 107 -13.53 13.44 16.58
N TRP A 108 -12.64 12.63 16.03
CA TRP A 108 -11.21 12.90 16.02
C TRP A 108 -10.62 12.70 14.64
N MET A 109 -9.45 13.30 14.42
CA MET A 109 -8.61 13.03 13.26
C MET A 109 -7.29 12.46 13.78
N LYS A 110 -7.06 11.17 13.52
CA LYS A 110 -5.87 10.45 13.94
C LYS A 110 -4.84 10.42 12.81
#